data_AF-A0A4R2PRW3-F1
#
_entry.id   AF-A0A4R2PRW3-F1
#
_cell.length_a   1.000
_cell.length_b   1.000
_cell.length_c   1.000
_cell.angle_alpha   90.00
_cell.angle_beta   90.00
_cell.angle_gamma   90.00
#
_symmetry.space_group_name_H-M   'P 1'
#
loop_
_entity.id
_entity.type
_entity.pdbx_description
1 polymer ?
#
loop_
_entity_poly.entity_id
_entity_poly.type
_entity_poly.pdbx_seq_one_letter_code
_entity_poly.pdbx_strand_id
1 'polypeptide(L)'
;MATETHAADAAAHGGEAVGMPQLDFSTFPNQIFWLVVTLVVIYFVLSRIALPRIGAVLAERQGTISNDIAAAEELKLKAQEAEKAYEKALADARAEAQRIVGEAKAEIKADLDAATAKADAEIAARAAEAEKQIAEIRANAMQSVTEVAKATAVDVVAALGFQADAGAVNAAVDSKLKG
;
A
#
# COMPACT_ATOMS: atom_id res chain seq x y z
N MET A 1 74.41 -87.73 23.44
CA MET A 1 74.52 -86.82 24.59
C MET A 1 73.08 -86.46 24.97
N ALA A 2 72.36 -87.36 25.63
CA ALA A 2 72.30 -87.54 27.10
C ALA A 2 71.44 -86.45 27.77
N THR A 3 70.18 -86.85 28.01
CA THR A 3 69.32 -86.75 29.21
C THR A 3 69.98 -86.17 30.49
N GLU A 4 69.30 -85.56 31.48
CA GLU A 4 68.13 -86.04 32.26
C GLU A 4 67.74 -84.95 33.32
N THR A 5 66.45 -84.66 33.57
CA THR A 5 65.64 -84.86 34.83
C THR A 5 65.99 -83.98 36.06
N HIS A 6 65.08 -83.62 36.99
CA HIS A 6 63.95 -84.28 37.70
C HIS A 6 62.86 -83.23 38.09
N ALA A 7 61.54 -83.48 38.02
CA ALA A 7 60.67 -84.29 38.92
C ALA A 7 60.67 -83.80 40.39
N ALA A 8 59.60 -83.76 41.18
CA ALA A 8 58.15 -83.88 41.08
C ALA A 8 57.64 -83.50 42.49
N ASP A 9 56.44 -82.95 42.65
CA ASP A 9 55.63 -83.37 43.80
C ASP A 9 54.14 -83.33 43.47
N ALA A 10 53.47 -84.39 43.91
CA ALA A 10 52.10 -84.72 43.63
C ALA A 10 51.31 -84.63 44.93
N ALA A 11 50.12 -84.05 44.88
CA ALA A 11 49.10 -84.32 45.88
C ALA A 11 47.83 -84.73 45.14
N ALA A 12 47.57 -86.04 45.15
CA ALA A 12 46.33 -86.66 44.71
C ALA A 12 45.44 -86.92 45.93
N HIS A 13 44.14 -86.64 45.81
CA HIS A 13 42.98 -87.38 46.35
C HIS A 13 41.74 -86.63 45.83
N GLY A 14 40.68 -87.21 45.28
CA GLY A 14 40.27 -88.59 45.02
C GLY A 14 38.94 -88.47 44.26
N GLY A 15 38.63 -89.48 43.44
CA GLY A 15 37.72 -89.39 42.29
C GLY A 15 36.24 -89.10 42.58
N GLU A 16 35.60 -88.48 41.58
CA GLU A 16 34.41 -89.01 40.92
C GLU A 16 34.32 -88.39 39.50
N ALA A 17 33.59 -89.05 38.61
CA ALA A 17 33.60 -88.85 37.17
C ALA A 17 33.72 -87.39 36.70
N VAL A 18 34.80 -87.08 35.98
CA VAL A 18 35.03 -85.77 35.34
C VAL A 18 34.03 -85.62 34.20
N GLY A 19 32.81 -85.21 34.56
CA GLY A 19 31.94 -84.47 33.67
C GLY A 19 32.68 -83.22 33.21
N MET A 20 32.41 -82.76 31.99
CA MET A 20 33.04 -81.58 31.40
C MET A 20 33.20 -80.47 32.47
N PRO A 21 34.41 -79.92 32.72
CA PRO A 21 34.66 -78.96 33.79
C PRO A 21 33.71 -77.75 33.84
N GLN A 22 33.04 -77.43 32.72
CA GLN A 22 31.95 -76.44 32.66
C GLN A 22 30.66 -76.80 33.44
N LEU A 23 30.46 -78.05 33.82
CA LEU A 23 29.23 -78.53 34.50
C LEU A 23 29.45 -78.86 35.99
N ASP A 24 30.53 -78.36 36.58
CA ASP A 24 30.78 -78.49 38.02
C ASP A 24 29.93 -77.48 38.82
N PHE A 25 28.79 -77.97 39.33
CA PHE A 25 27.83 -77.21 40.12
C PHE A 25 28.38 -76.64 41.43
N SER A 26 29.54 -77.10 41.92
CA SER A 26 30.17 -76.57 43.13
C SER A 26 30.61 -75.10 42.97
N THR A 27 30.89 -74.66 41.75
CA THR A 27 31.34 -73.29 41.44
C THR A 27 30.21 -72.30 41.16
N PHE A 28 29.00 -72.80 40.91
CA PHE A 28 27.84 -72.01 40.49
C PHE A 28 27.40 -70.99 41.54
N PRO A 29 27.36 -71.28 42.86
CA PRO A 29 26.96 -70.30 43.87
C PRO A 29 27.81 -69.03 43.87
N ASN A 30 29.14 -69.18 43.71
CA ASN A 30 30.06 -68.03 43.66
C ASN A 30 29.88 -67.21 42.37
N GLN A 31 29.70 -67.89 41.22
CA GLN A 31 29.41 -67.21 39.96
C GLN A 31 28.08 -66.46 40.00
N ILE A 32 27.03 -67.08 40.55
CA ILE A 32 25.71 -66.47 40.73
C ILE A 32 25.80 -65.27 41.68
N PHE A 33 26.54 -65.37 42.78
CA PHE A 33 26.75 -64.25 43.70
C PHE A 33 27.35 -63.04 42.99
N TRP A 34 28.46 -63.21 42.27
CA TRP A 34 29.10 -62.11 41.53
C TRP A 34 28.26 -61.61 40.35
N LEU A 35 27.50 -62.48 39.69
CA LEU A 35 26.53 -62.10 38.66
C LEU A 35 25.49 -61.15 39.26
N VAL A 36 24.89 -61.51 40.40
CA VAL A 36 23.89 -60.66 41.08
C VAL A 36 24.51 -59.34 41.52
N VAL A 37 25.70 -59.37 42.14
CA VAL A 37 26.41 -58.15 42.57
C VAL A 37 26.68 -57.21 41.39
N THR A 38 27.25 -57.73 40.30
CA THR A 38 27.56 -56.92 39.11
C THR A 38 26.31 -56.42 38.41
N LEU A 39 25.25 -57.22 38.34
CA LEU A 39 23.94 -56.81 37.81
C LEU A 39 23.35 -55.65 38.63
N VAL A 40 23.39 -55.74 39.96
CA VAL A 40 22.89 -54.67 40.85
C VAL A 40 23.70 -53.39 40.67
N VAL A 41 25.03 -53.49 40.57
CA VAL A 41 25.90 -52.33 40.33
C VAL A 41 25.57 -51.68 38.99
N ILE A 42 25.45 -52.45 37.91
CA ILE A 42 25.08 -51.94 36.58
C ILE A 42 23.68 -51.30 36.62
N TYR A 43 22.72 -51.96 37.28
CA TYR A 43 21.36 -51.43 37.44
C TYR A 43 21.36 -50.07 38.15
N PHE A 44 22.15 -49.91 39.22
CA PHE A 44 22.29 -48.62 39.92
C PHE A 44 22.93 -47.56 39.03
N VAL A 45 23.97 -47.91 38.27
CA VAL A 45 24.62 -46.97 37.35
C VAL A 45 23.64 -46.52 36.25
N LEU A 46 22.91 -47.45 35.64
CA LEU A 46 21.95 -47.13 34.58
C LEU A 46 20.80 -46.28 35.11
N SER A 47 20.19 -46.70 36.23
CA SER A 47 19.04 -46.02 36.81
C SER A 47 19.38 -44.63 37.34
N ARG A 48 20.57 -44.45 37.93
CA ARG A 48 20.93 -43.21 38.60
C ARG A 48 21.75 -42.23 37.76
N ILE A 49 22.43 -42.70 36.72
CA ILE A 49 23.36 -41.87 35.92
C ILE A 49 22.97 -41.87 34.45
N ALA A 50 22.84 -43.04 33.81
CA ALA A 50 22.61 -43.10 32.36
C ALA A 50 21.20 -42.60 31.95
N LEU A 51 20.15 -43.13 32.58
CA LEU A 51 18.76 -42.77 32.27
C LEU A 51 18.45 -41.29 32.56
N PRO A 52 18.87 -40.70 33.70
CA PRO A 52 18.65 -39.28 33.95
C PRO A 52 19.34 -38.36 32.93
N ARG A 53 20.55 -38.72 32.46
CA ARG A 53 21.25 -37.93 31.43
C ARG A 53 20.53 -37.96 30.08
N ILE A 54 20.03 -39.13 29.66
CA ILE A 54 19.24 -39.25 28.42
C ILE A 54 17.92 -38.48 28.56
N GLY A 55 17.26 -38.58 29.72
CA GLY A 55 16.05 -37.82 30.01
C GLY A 55 16.26 -36.31 29.95
N ALA A 56 17.39 -35.81 30.47
CA ALA A 56 17.73 -34.38 30.41
C ALA A 56 17.89 -33.87 28.97
N VAL A 57 18.61 -34.61 28.11
CA VAL A 57 18.79 -34.25 26.69
C VAL A 57 17.46 -34.28 25.93
N LEU A 58 16.60 -35.26 26.23
CA LEU A 58 15.29 -35.35 25.59
C LEU A 58 14.37 -34.20 26.04
N ALA A 59 14.39 -33.85 27.33
CA ALA A 59 13.64 -32.72 27.86
C ALA A 59 14.13 -31.38 27.29
N GLU A 60 15.44 -31.19 27.15
CA GLU A 60 16.03 -30.01 26.51
C GLU A 60 15.55 -29.88 25.05
N ARG A 61 15.64 -30.97 24.27
CA ARG A 61 15.14 -30.97 22.88
C ARG A 61 13.66 -30.68 22.77
N GLN A 62 12.84 -31.29 23.63
CA GLN A 62 11.40 -31.02 23.67
C GLN A 62 11.12 -29.55 24.03
N GLY A 63 11.85 -29.01 25.00
CA GLY A 63 11.76 -27.61 25.41
C GLY A 63 12.10 -26.65 24.27
N THR A 64 13.22 -26.88 23.58
CA THR A 64 13.63 -26.06 22.42
C THR A 64 12.60 -26.11 21.31
N ILE A 65 12.14 -27.31 20.92
CA ILE A 65 11.12 -27.47 19.87
C ILE A 65 9.83 -26.75 20.26
N SER A 66 9.36 -26.92 21.50
CA SER A 66 8.14 -26.26 21.97
C SER A 66 8.29 -24.74 21.97
N ASN A 67 9.44 -24.23 22.37
CA ASN A 67 9.72 -22.79 22.38
C ASN A 67 9.79 -22.24 20.95
N ASP A 68 10.45 -22.94 20.03
CA ASP A 68 10.55 -22.55 18.63
C ASP A 68 9.18 -22.54 17.94
N ILE A 69 8.33 -23.53 18.24
CA ILE A 69 6.94 -23.57 17.75
C ILE A 69 6.15 -22.38 18.29
N ALA A 70 6.22 -22.12 19.59
CA ALA A 70 5.52 -20.98 20.20
C ALA A 70 5.97 -19.64 19.61
N ALA A 71 7.28 -19.46 19.42
CA ALA A 71 7.83 -18.27 18.79
C ALA A 71 7.39 -18.13 17.32
N ALA A 72 7.36 -19.24 16.57
CA ALA A 72 6.88 -19.24 15.19
C ALA A 72 5.38 -18.90 15.09
N GLU A 73 4.55 -19.41 16.00
CA GLU A 73 3.13 -19.07 16.07
C GLU A 73 2.92 -17.60 16.43
N GLU A 74 3.67 -17.07 17.40
CA GLU A 74 3.61 -15.66 17.77
C GLU A 74 4.02 -14.74 16.61
N LEU A 75 5.10 -15.08 15.90
CA LEU A 75 5.54 -14.35 14.71
C LEU A 75 4.52 -14.42 13.59
N LYS A 76 3.87 -15.57 13.39
CA LYS A 76 2.79 -15.73 12.40
C LYS A 76 1.58 -14.87 12.75
N LEU A 77 1.19 -14.82 14.02
CA LEU A 77 0.09 -13.96 14.47
C LEU A 77 0.42 -12.48 14.26
N LYS A 78 1.62 -12.03 14.66
CA LYS A 78 2.08 -10.66 14.42
C LYS A 78 2.12 -10.31 12.94
N ALA A 79 2.56 -11.23 12.09
CA ALA A 79 2.55 -11.02 10.64
C ALA A 79 1.13 -10.86 10.09
N GLN A 80 0.18 -11.70 10.52
CA GLN A 80 -1.22 -11.59 10.11
C GLN A 80 -1.90 -10.31 10.63
N GLU A 81 -1.57 -9.86 11.84
CA GLU A 81 -2.05 -8.60 12.38
C GLU A 81 -1.49 -7.40 11.62
N ALA A 82 -0.19 -7.43 11.31
CA ALA A 82 0.46 -6.40 10.50
C ALA A 82 -0.10 -6.35 9.08
N GLU A 83 -0.36 -7.50 8.45
CA GLU A 83 -1.00 -7.60 7.13
C GLU A 83 -2.40 -6.99 7.15
N LYS A 84 -3.24 -7.34 8.13
CA LYS A 84 -4.57 -6.74 8.29
C LYS A 84 -4.51 -5.23 8.51
N ALA A 85 -3.58 -4.76 9.34
CA ALA A 85 -3.40 -3.34 9.59
C ALA A 85 -2.95 -2.59 8.32
N TYR A 86 -2.05 -3.20 7.54
CA TYR A 86 -1.59 -2.67 6.26
C TYR A 86 -2.72 -2.61 5.22
N GLU A 87 -3.48 -3.70 5.06
CA GLU A 87 -4.62 -3.74 4.14
C GLU A 87 -5.68 -2.69 4.51
N LYS A 88 -5.97 -2.54 5.81
CA LYS A 88 -6.88 -1.50 6.30
C LYS A 88 -6.35 -0.11 5.98
N ALA A 89 -5.08 0.17 6.28
CA ALA A 89 -4.48 1.47 5.99
C ALA A 89 -4.49 1.78 4.48
N LEU A 90 -4.29 0.77 3.63
CA LEU A 90 -4.37 0.92 2.17
C LEU A 90 -5.80 1.20 1.70
N ALA A 91 -6.80 0.53 2.27
CA ALA A 91 -8.21 0.77 1.97
C ALA A 91 -8.63 2.18 2.41
N ASP A 92 -8.27 2.58 3.62
CA ASP A 92 -8.56 3.92 4.17
C ASP A 92 -7.88 5.01 3.33
N ALA A 93 -6.61 4.83 2.95
CA ALA A 93 -5.90 5.77 2.09
C ALA A 93 -6.53 5.90 0.69
N ARG A 94 -7.02 4.80 0.10
CA ARG A 94 -7.73 4.82 -1.18
C ARG A 94 -9.08 5.53 -1.08
N ALA A 95 -9.83 5.27 -0.01
CA ALA A 95 -11.10 5.95 0.24
C ALA A 95 -10.89 7.46 0.43
N GLU A 96 -9.87 7.85 1.19
CA GLU A 96 -9.52 9.24 1.42
C GLU A 96 -9.06 9.94 0.15
N ALA A 97 -8.22 9.28 -0.67
CA ALA A 97 -7.82 9.82 -1.97
C ALA A 97 -9.04 10.05 -2.89
N GLN A 98 -10.00 9.11 -2.91
CA GLN A 98 -11.24 9.28 -3.68
C GLN A 98 -12.09 10.43 -3.15
N ARG A 99 -12.18 10.60 -1.82
CA ARG A 99 -12.86 11.73 -1.18
C ARG A 99 -12.24 13.06 -1.59
N ILE A 100 -10.92 13.20 -1.46
CA ILE A 100 -10.16 14.40 -1.84
C ILE A 100 -10.36 14.73 -3.33
N VAL A 101 -10.26 13.73 -4.22
CA VAL A 101 -10.49 13.93 -5.66
C VAL A 101 -11.93 14.36 -5.94
N GLY A 102 -12.91 13.79 -5.22
CA GLY A 102 -14.31 14.18 -5.33
C GLY A 102 -14.55 15.63 -4.90
N GLU A 103 -14.01 16.02 -3.75
CA GLU A 103 -14.10 17.38 -3.21
C GLU A 103 -13.42 18.39 -4.12
N ALA A 104 -12.18 18.13 -4.56
CA ALA A 104 -11.46 19.01 -5.47
C ALA A 104 -12.20 19.18 -6.81
N LYS A 105 -12.81 18.12 -7.36
CA LYS A 105 -13.62 18.24 -8.58
C LYS A 105 -14.88 19.08 -8.36
N ALA A 106 -15.53 18.94 -7.21
CA ALA A 106 -16.70 19.72 -6.88
C ALA A 106 -16.37 21.21 -6.71
N GLU A 107 -15.26 21.52 -6.02
CA GLU A 107 -14.75 22.88 -5.85
C GLU A 107 -14.36 23.52 -7.18
N ILE A 108 -13.55 22.83 -7.99
CA ILE A 108 -13.16 23.30 -9.34
C ILE A 108 -14.39 23.58 -10.20
N LYS A 109 -15.42 22.73 -10.13
CA LYS A 109 -16.65 22.94 -10.88
C LYS A 109 -17.40 24.19 -10.40
N ALA A 110 -17.53 24.37 -9.10
CA ALA A 110 -18.19 25.55 -8.52
C ALA A 110 -17.46 26.85 -8.91
N ASP A 111 -16.12 26.84 -8.85
CA ASP A 111 -15.29 27.98 -9.26
C ASP A 111 -15.41 28.26 -10.76
N LEU A 112 -15.42 27.23 -11.59
CA LEU A 112 -15.61 27.37 -13.04
C LEU A 112 -16.98 27.94 -13.37
N ASP A 113 -18.04 27.45 -12.73
CA ASP A 113 -19.41 27.93 -12.93
C ASP A 113 -19.52 29.41 -12.51
N ALA A 114 -18.91 29.79 -11.38
CA ALA A 114 -18.87 31.18 -10.91
C ALA A 114 -18.07 32.10 -11.84
N ALA A 115 -16.89 31.66 -12.30
CA ALA A 115 -16.06 32.41 -13.22
C ALA A 115 -16.75 32.60 -14.58
N THR A 116 -17.44 31.56 -15.08
CA THR A 116 -18.21 31.62 -16.32
C THR A 116 -19.37 32.59 -16.20
N ALA A 117 -20.16 32.50 -15.12
CA ALA A 117 -21.28 33.43 -14.89
C ALA A 117 -20.81 34.90 -14.80
N LYS A 118 -19.65 35.14 -14.17
CA LYS A 118 -19.04 36.47 -14.12
C LYS A 118 -18.60 36.94 -15.51
N ALA A 119 -17.93 36.09 -16.27
CA ALA A 119 -17.50 36.41 -17.62
C ALA A 119 -18.68 36.73 -18.54
N ASP A 120 -19.76 35.94 -18.47
CA ASP A 120 -20.99 36.17 -19.25
C ASP A 120 -21.64 37.51 -18.87
N ALA A 121 -21.69 37.86 -17.58
CA ALA A 121 -22.20 39.15 -17.13
C ALA A 121 -21.35 40.33 -17.63
N GLU A 122 -20.03 40.21 -17.59
CA GLU A 122 -19.11 41.23 -18.12
C GLU A 122 -19.23 41.39 -19.64
N ILE A 123 -19.35 40.28 -20.38
CA ILE A 123 -19.57 40.28 -21.83
C ILE A 123 -20.91 40.96 -22.16
N ALA A 124 -21.99 40.61 -21.45
CA ALA A 124 -23.30 41.22 -21.65
C ALA A 124 -23.28 42.73 -21.38
N ALA A 125 -22.60 43.17 -20.31
CA ALA A 125 -22.44 44.58 -20.00
C ALA A 125 -21.68 45.34 -21.09
N ARG A 126 -20.56 44.78 -21.57
CA ARG A 126 -19.77 45.38 -22.66
C ARG A 126 -20.53 45.40 -23.98
N ALA A 127 -21.30 44.36 -24.29
CA ALA A 127 -22.15 44.32 -25.47
C ALA A 127 -23.22 45.43 -25.43
N ALA A 128 -23.90 45.60 -24.28
CA ALA A 128 -24.88 46.66 -24.10
C ALA A 128 -24.27 48.07 -24.18
N GLU A 129 -23.04 48.25 -23.69
CA GLU A 129 -22.31 49.52 -23.83
C GLU A 129 -21.93 49.80 -25.28
N ALA A 130 -21.39 48.79 -25.99
CA ALA A 130 -21.05 48.90 -27.40
C ALA A 130 -22.29 49.20 -28.26
N GLU A 131 -23.43 48.57 -27.97
CA GLU A 131 -24.70 48.85 -28.66
C GLU A 131 -25.15 50.31 -28.46
N LYS A 132 -25.02 50.86 -27.25
CA LYS A 132 -25.30 52.27 -26.99
C LYS A 132 -24.38 53.20 -27.78
N GLN A 133 -23.07 52.93 -27.78
CA GLN A 133 -22.10 53.71 -28.55
C GLN A 133 -22.40 53.65 -30.05
N ILE A 134 -22.74 52.47 -30.58
CA ILE A 134 -23.13 52.31 -31.99
C ILE A 134 -24.41 53.11 -32.29
N ALA A 135 -25.41 53.09 -31.40
CA ALA A 135 -26.65 53.85 -31.58
C ALA A 135 -26.38 55.36 -31.60
N GLU A 136 -25.50 55.85 -30.72
CA GLU A 136 -25.08 57.26 -30.67
C GLU A 136 -24.31 57.66 -31.94
N ILE A 137 -23.35 56.84 -32.38
CA ILE A 137 -22.61 57.07 -33.63
C ILE A 137 -23.57 57.11 -34.82
N ARG A 138 -24.57 56.22 -34.87
CA ARG A 138 -25.60 56.22 -35.93
C ARG A 138 -26.44 57.50 -35.90
N ALA A 139 -26.87 57.93 -34.72
CA ALA A 139 -27.64 59.17 -34.57
C ALA A 139 -26.84 60.40 -35.04
N ASN A 140 -25.58 60.51 -34.60
CA ASN A 140 -24.67 61.58 -35.01
C ASN A 140 -24.39 61.54 -36.52
N ALA A 141 -24.16 60.36 -37.08
CA ALA A 141 -23.95 60.20 -38.53
C ALA A 141 -25.18 60.64 -39.33
N MET A 142 -26.40 60.28 -38.90
CA MET A 142 -27.64 60.72 -39.54
C MET A 142 -27.83 62.24 -39.48
N GLN A 143 -27.46 62.87 -38.36
CA GLN A 143 -27.49 64.32 -38.24
C GLN A 143 -26.49 64.99 -39.19
N SER A 144 -25.23 64.53 -39.20
CA SER A 144 -24.20 65.03 -40.12
C SER A 144 -24.58 64.85 -41.59
N VAL A 145 -25.18 63.72 -41.96
CA VAL A 145 -25.70 63.49 -43.32
C VAL A 145 -26.81 64.48 -43.66
N THR A 146 -27.70 64.79 -42.71
CA THR A 146 -28.78 65.77 -42.90
C THR A 146 -28.21 67.18 -43.11
N GLU A 147 -27.22 67.58 -42.31
CA GLU A 147 -26.54 68.88 -42.45
C GLU A 147 -25.83 69.01 -43.79
N VAL A 148 -25.05 67.98 -44.19
CA VAL A 148 -24.37 67.95 -45.50
C VAL A 148 -25.37 67.94 -46.65
N ALA A 149 -26.46 67.19 -46.56
CA ALA A 149 -27.49 67.16 -47.59
C ALA A 149 -28.17 68.53 -47.77
N LYS A 150 -28.48 69.22 -46.67
CA LYS A 150 -29.03 70.58 -46.69
C LYS A 150 -28.07 71.58 -47.33
N ALA A 151 -26.80 71.58 -46.90
CA ALA A 151 -25.78 72.46 -47.45
C ALA A 151 -25.57 72.21 -48.96
N THR A 152 -25.42 70.94 -49.35
CA THR A 152 -25.23 70.55 -50.76
C THR A 152 -26.45 70.90 -51.61
N ALA A 153 -27.67 70.74 -51.10
CA ALA A 153 -28.88 71.11 -51.83
C ALA A 153 -28.96 72.61 -52.10
N VAL A 154 -28.58 73.46 -51.14
CA VAL A 154 -28.49 74.91 -51.32
C VAL A 154 -27.46 75.26 -52.39
N ASP A 155 -26.26 74.65 -52.31
CA ASP A 155 -25.18 74.88 -53.28
C ASP A 155 -25.58 74.47 -54.70
N VAL A 156 -26.26 73.33 -54.87
CA VAL A 156 -26.74 72.85 -56.18
C VAL A 156 -27.81 73.78 -56.76
N VAL A 157 -28.77 74.25 -55.95
CA VAL A 157 -29.81 75.18 -56.44
C VAL A 157 -29.20 76.53 -56.86
N ALA A 158 -28.21 77.01 -56.10
CA ALA A 158 -27.46 78.22 -56.46
C ALA A 158 -26.65 78.04 -57.76
N ALA A 159 -26.00 76.89 -57.95
CA ALA A 159 -25.24 76.58 -59.16
C ALA A 159 -26.11 76.46 -60.43
N LEU A 160 -27.39 76.10 -60.28
CA LEU A 160 -28.38 76.05 -61.36
C LEU A 160 -28.96 77.42 -61.73
N GLY A 161 -28.54 78.50 -61.06
CA GLY A 161 -28.91 79.88 -61.40
C GLY A 161 -30.21 80.37 -60.75
N PHE A 162 -30.74 79.66 -59.77
CA PHE A 162 -31.92 80.07 -58.99
C PHE A 162 -31.50 80.70 -57.65
N GLN A 163 -32.22 81.73 -57.19
CA GLN A 163 -32.05 82.20 -55.82
C GLN A 163 -32.74 81.23 -54.85
N ALA A 164 -31.94 80.48 -54.11
CA ALA A 164 -32.41 79.57 -53.08
C ALA A 164 -32.73 80.34 -51.79
N ASP A 165 -33.99 80.33 -51.36
CA ASP A 165 -34.32 80.64 -49.96
C ASP A 165 -33.90 79.43 -49.09
N ALA A 166 -32.93 79.63 -48.21
CA ALA A 166 -32.38 78.56 -47.37
C ALA A 166 -33.44 77.91 -46.46
N GLY A 167 -34.47 78.67 -46.04
CA GLY A 167 -35.59 78.16 -45.26
C GLY A 167 -36.44 77.15 -46.05
N ALA A 168 -36.82 77.50 -47.28
CA ALA A 168 -37.62 76.65 -48.16
C ALA A 168 -36.88 75.38 -48.60
N VAL A 169 -35.58 75.47 -48.92
CA VAL A 169 -34.76 74.30 -49.29
C VAL A 169 -34.60 73.34 -48.12
N ASN A 170 -34.33 73.86 -46.91
CA ASN A 170 -34.23 73.03 -45.71
C ASN A 170 -35.55 72.31 -45.39
N ALA A 171 -36.69 72.99 -45.53
CA ALA A 171 -38.01 72.39 -45.32
C ALA A 171 -38.33 71.30 -46.34
N ALA A 172 -37.93 71.47 -47.61
CA ALA A 172 -38.09 70.47 -48.66
C ALA A 172 -37.22 69.23 -48.42
N VAL A 173 -35.96 69.42 -47.99
CA VAL A 173 -35.06 68.30 -47.62
C VAL A 173 -35.58 67.55 -46.40
N ASP A 174 -36.05 68.23 -45.36
CA ASP A 174 -36.64 67.61 -44.17
C ASP A 174 -37.91 66.80 -44.49
N SER A 175 -38.73 67.28 -45.44
CA SER A 175 -39.89 66.53 -45.94
C SER A 175 -39.50 65.23 -46.64
N LYS A 176 -38.36 65.19 -47.34
CA LYS A 176 -37.88 64.01 -48.07
C LYS A 176 -37.09 63.03 -47.21
N LEU A 177 -36.52 63.48 -46.10
CA LEU A 177 -35.86 62.61 -45.11
C LEU A 177 -36.85 61.93 -44.15
N LYS A 178 -38.08 62.45 -44.01
CA LYS A 178 -39.13 61.92 -43.12
C LYS A 178 -40.12 60.96 -43.81
N GLY A 179 -40.10 60.86 -45.13
CA GLY A 179 -40.95 59.96 -45.93
C GLY A 179 -40.17 58.75 -46.43
#